data_AF-A0A415NCS4-F1
#
_entry.id   AF-A0A415NCS4-F1
#
_cell.length_a   1.000
_cell.length_b   1.000
_cell.length_c   1.000
_cell.angle_alpha   90.00
_cell.angle_beta   90.00
_cell.angle_gamma   90.00
#
_symmetry.space_group_name_H-M   'P 1'
#
loop_
_entity.id
_entity.type
_entity.pdbx_description
1 polymer ?
#
loop_
_entity_poly.entity_id
_entity_poly.type
_entity_poly.pdbx_seq_one_letter_code
_entity_poly.pdbx_strand_id
1 'polypeptide(L)'
;MININLIKKTLGFKKDAPAKWYGVTQTGKAETPYAVTRSATENTSTAPTEMDSAIELFCREAIKQLLDGKTVYFGRYGTFHIAFQSNGVEDINDYNVNSMIKNSRIVFRASKVFRAEVINNLQFKVTGVTEDDVKYASLPDYRRAKGISSDPSDPSGGGDGGIEDDPLG
;
A
#
# COMPACT_ATOMS: atom_id res chain seq x y z
N MET A 1 9.24 -0.45 7.59
CA MET A 1 9.37 0.66 6.62
C MET A 1 8.98 0.14 5.25
N ILE A 2 8.08 0.83 4.56
CA ILE A 2 7.56 0.46 3.24
C ILE A 2 8.48 1.03 2.16
N ASN A 3 8.99 0.16 1.29
CA ASN A 3 9.82 0.57 0.16
C ASN A 3 8.93 1.10 -0.97
N ILE A 4 9.28 2.27 -1.50
CA ILE A 4 8.58 2.90 -2.62
C ILE A 4 9.56 3.19 -3.77
N ASN A 5 9.07 3.02 -4.99
CA ASN A 5 9.74 3.44 -6.21
C ASN A 5 9.06 4.72 -6.73
N LEU A 6 9.84 5.72 -7.15
CA LEU A 6 9.29 6.92 -7.77
C LEU A 6 9.12 6.69 -9.28
N ILE A 7 7.92 6.94 -9.81
CA ILE A 7 7.65 6.87 -11.24
C ILE A 7 7.14 8.22 -11.76
N LYS A 8 7.55 8.59 -12.97
CA LYS A 8 7.02 9.77 -13.67
C LYS A 8 5.84 9.36 -14.56
N LYS A 9 4.68 9.98 -14.38
CA LYS A 9 3.47 9.65 -15.14
C LYS A 9 2.61 10.89 -15.43
N THR A 10 1.96 10.94 -16.58
CA THR A 10 0.87 11.90 -16.86
C THR A 10 -0.44 11.44 -16.24
N LEU A 11 -1.20 12.36 -15.65
CA LEU A 11 -2.47 12.01 -15.02
C LEU A 11 -3.48 11.69 -16.13
N GLY A 12 -3.98 10.44 -16.19
CA GLY A 12 -4.76 9.92 -17.33
C GLY A 12 -6.04 10.68 -17.71
N PHE A 13 -6.52 11.57 -16.83
CA PHE A 13 -7.70 12.41 -17.05
C PHE A 13 -7.40 13.77 -17.72
N LYS A 14 -6.12 14.17 -17.82
CA LYS A 14 -5.66 15.38 -18.53
C LYS A 14 -4.43 15.02 -19.35
N LYS A 15 -4.63 14.61 -20.61
CA LYS A 15 -3.54 14.19 -21.52
C LYS A 15 -2.49 15.29 -21.74
N ASP A 16 -2.88 16.55 -21.64
CA ASP A 16 -1.98 17.71 -21.88
C ASP A 16 -1.30 18.23 -20.61
N ALA A 17 -1.55 17.64 -19.44
CA ALA A 17 -0.91 18.06 -18.21
C ALA A 17 0.54 17.51 -18.12
N PRO A 18 1.50 18.31 -17.61
CA PRO A 18 2.87 17.84 -17.44
C PRO A 18 2.94 16.63 -16.52
N ALA A 19 3.83 15.69 -16.84
CA ALA A 19 4.03 14.48 -16.05
C ALA A 19 4.51 14.82 -14.63
N LYS A 20 4.00 14.09 -13.64
CA LYS A 20 4.33 14.26 -12.21
C LYS A 20 4.95 12.98 -11.65
N TRP A 21 5.69 13.13 -10.56
CA TRP A 21 6.28 12.02 -9.83
C TRP A 21 5.29 11.43 -8.82
N TYR A 22 5.20 10.10 -8.78
CA TYR A 22 4.36 9.36 -7.84
C TYR A 22 5.17 8.26 -7.17
N GLY A 23 4.98 8.09 -5.86
CA GLY A 23 5.48 6.95 -5.11
C GLY A 23 4.58 5.74 -5.34
N VAL A 24 5.16 4.65 -5.83
CA VAL A 24 4.48 3.36 -5.97
C VAL A 24 5.12 2.37 -5.02
N THR A 25 4.31 1.69 -4.22
CA THR A 25 4.79 0.71 -3.26
C THR A 25 5.41 -0.48 -3.98
N GLN A 26 6.60 -0.88 -3.53
CA GLN A 26 7.14 -2.19 -3.86
C GLN A 26 6.49 -3.19 -2.92
N THR A 27 5.44 -3.87 -3.39
CA THR A 27 4.73 -4.87 -2.60
C THR A 27 5.71 -5.99 -2.23
N GLY A 28 5.92 -6.19 -0.93
CA GLY A 28 6.72 -7.31 -0.44
C GLY A 28 6.04 -8.65 -0.75
N LYS A 29 6.80 -9.75 -0.67
CA LYS A 29 6.20 -11.09 -0.74
C LYS A 29 5.30 -11.30 0.47
N ALA A 30 4.13 -11.89 0.24
CA ALA A 30 3.28 -12.32 1.33
C ALA A 30 3.99 -13.44 2.11
N GLU A 31 3.95 -13.37 3.43
CA GLU A 31 4.40 -14.45 4.30
C GLU A 31 3.42 -15.63 4.26
N THR A 32 3.91 -16.82 4.54
CA THR A 32 3.05 -18.01 4.62
C THR A 32 2.20 -17.97 5.90
N PRO A 33 0.98 -18.56 5.91
CA PRO A 33 0.15 -18.61 7.12
C PRO A 33 0.90 -19.18 8.33
N TYR A 34 1.65 -20.26 8.15
CA TYR A 34 2.46 -20.87 9.22
C TYR A 34 3.58 -19.94 9.74
N ALA A 35 4.24 -19.18 8.87
CA ALA A 35 5.24 -18.22 9.31
C ALA A 35 4.61 -17.11 10.17
N VAL A 36 3.44 -16.62 9.77
CA VAL A 36 2.69 -15.61 10.52
C VAL A 36 2.25 -16.15 11.87
N THR A 37 1.66 -17.36 11.93
CA THR A 37 1.22 -17.94 13.20
C THR A 37 2.39 -18.27 14.12
N ARG A 38 3.51 -18.76 13.58
CA ARG A 38 4.74 -18.99 14.36
C ARG A 38 5.28 -17.73 15.01
N SER A 39 5.36 -16.62 14.26
CA SER A 39 5.76 -15.33 14.83
C SER A 39 4.74 -14.80 15.83
N ALA A 40 3.45 -14.97 15.58
CA ALA A 40 2.40 -14.52 16.49
C ALA A 40 2.44 -15.25 17.85
N THR A 41 2.89 -16.50 17.88
CA THR A 41 2.92 -17.33 19.09
C THR A 41 4.26 -17.33 19.83
N GLU A 42 5.30 -16.63 19.33
CA GLU A 42 6.71 -16.76 19.75
C GLU A 42 6.96 -16.56 21.26
N ASN A 43 6.05 -15.92 21.99
CA ASN A 43 6.14 -15.74 23.45
C ASN A 43 4.81 -16.06 24.16
N THR A 44 4.11 -17.08 23.67
CA THR A 44 2.82 -17.51 24.20
C THR A 44 2.83 -19.02 24.42
N SER A 45 1.85 -19.52 25.18
CA SER A 45 1.63 -20.97 25.31
C SER A 45 0.85 -21.59 24.15
N THR A 46 0.36 -20.79 23.19
CA THR A 46 -0.42 -21.26 22.05
C THR A 46 0.50 -21.86 21.00
N ALA A 47 0.19 -23.06 20.50
CA ALA A 47 0.96 -23.63 19.40
C ALA A 47 0.60 -22.92 18.06
N PRO A 48 1.55 -22.73 17.13
CA PRO A 48 1.27 -22.13 15.82
C PRO A 48 0.13 -22.82 15.06
N THR A 49 0.06 -24.15 15.16
CA THR A 49 -0.98 -24.98 14.53
C THR A 49 -2.35 -24.82 15.18
N GLU A 50 -2.41 -24.57 16.49
CA GLU A 50 -3.66 -24.28 17.19
C GLU A 50 -4.20 -22.90 16.80
N MET A 51 -3.31 -21.90 16.70
CA MET A 51 -3.66 -20.56 16.22
C MET A 51 -4.22 -20.62 14.79
N ASP A 52 -3.54 -21.34 13.89
CA ASP A 52 -3.98 -21.54 12.51
C ASP A 52 -5.35 -22.22 12.43
N SER A 53 -5.52 -23.30 13.21
CA SER A 53 -6.80 -24.01 13.30
C SER A 53 -7.92 -23.14 13.87
N ALA A 54 -7.62 -22.28 14.85
CA ALA A 54 -8.60 -21.35 15.42
C ALA A 54 -9.06 -20.31 14.39
N ILE A 55 -8.14 -19.81 13.55
CA ILE A 55 -8.47 -18.90 12.45
C ILE A 55 -9.39 -19.60 11.44
N GLU A 56 -9.07 -20.83 11.05
CA GLU A 56 -9.92 -21.62 10.13
C GLU A 56 -11.32 -21.87 10.69
N LEU A 57 -11.43 -22.23 11.97
CA LEU A 57 -12.72 -22.43 12.64
C LEU A 57 -13.52 -21.12 12.73
N PHE A 58 -12.86 -20.01 13.06
CA PHE A 58 -13.47 -18.69 13.05
C PHE A 58 -14.00 -18.33 11.65
N CYS A 59 -13.19 -18.52 10.60
CA CYS A 59 -13.57 -18.22 9.22
C CYS A 59 -14.75 -19.08 8.76
N ARG A 60 -14.79 -20.36 9.13
CA ARG A 60 -15.94 -21.24 8.83
C ARG A 60 -17.24 -20.71 9.43
N GLU A 61 -17.18 -20.20 10.66
CA GLU A 61 -18.36 -19.60 11.30
C GLU A 61 -18.70 -18.24 10.70
N ALA A 62 -17.69 -17.43 10.39
CA ALA A 62 -17.86 -16.14 9.72
C ALA A 62 -18.58 -16.29 8.37
N ILE A 63 -18.25 -17.33 7.58
CA ILE A 63 -18.94 -17.63 6.31
C ILE A 63 -20.45 -17.83 6.53
N LYS A 64 -20.85 -18.62 7.54
CA LYS A 64 -22.27 -18.84 7.83
C LYS A 64 -22.98 -17.54 8.20
N GLN A 65 -22.37 -16.73 9.05
CA GLN A 65 -22.95 -15.46 9.48
C GLN A 65 -23.06 -14.45 8.33
N LEU A 66 -22.07 -14.39 7.44
CA LEU A 66 -22.10 -13.52 6.26
C LEU A 66 -23.18 -13.95 5.26
N LEU A 67 -23.37 -15.27 5.07
CA LEU A 67 -24.44 -15.80 4.22
C LEU A 67 -25.84 -15.50 4.80
N ASP A 68 -25.95 -15.37 6.12
CA ASP A 68 -27.16 -14.91 6.83
C ASP A 68 -27.32 -13.37 6.82
N GLY A 69 -26.49 -12.65 6.06
CA GLY A 69 -26.53 -11.18 5.97
C GLY A 69 -26.03 -10.46 7.22
N LYS A 70 -25.45 -11.16 8.19
CA LYS A 70 -24.93 -10.57 9.44
C LYS A 70 -23.55 -9.97 9.24
N THR A 71 -23.25 -8.97 10.07
CA THR A 71 -21.90 -8.43 10.21
C THR A 71 -21.10 -9.29 11.19
N VAL A 72 -19.89 -9.68 10.82
CA VAL A 72 -18.99 -10.48 11.66
C VAL A 72 -17.91 -9.59 12.24
N TYR A 73 -17.74 -9.62 13.56
CA TYR A 73 -16.68 -8.89 14.24
C TYR A 73 -15.37 -9.68 14.21
N PHE A 74 -14.30 -9.02 13.80
CA PHE A 74 -12.93 -9.53 13.93
C PHE A 74 -12.27 -8.88 15.15
N GLY A 75 -12.68 -9.36 16.33
CA GLY A 75 -12.30 -8.77 17.62
C GLY A 75 -12.53 -7.25 17.63
N ARG A 76 -11.54 -6.52 18.15
CA ARG A 76 -11.53 -5.04 18.16
C ARG A 76 -10.97 -4.41 16.88
N TYR A 77 -10.54 -5.21 15.91
CA TYR A 77 -9.76 -4.75 14.77
C TYR A 77 -10.61 -4.39 13.55
N GLY A 78 -11.86 -4.85 13.49
CA GLY A 78 -12.78 -4.46 12.43
C GLY A 78 -13.98 -5.39 12.30
N THR A 79 -14.67 -5.24 11.18
CA THR A 79 -15.88 -6.01 10.85
C THR A 79 -15.89 -6.45 9.39
N PHE A 80 -16.40 -7.65 9.12
CA PHE A 80 -16.74 -8.13 7.79
C PHE A 80 -18.25 -7.99 7.56
N HIS A 81 -18.64 -7.54 6.36
CA HIS A 81 -20.03 -7.54 5.92
C HIS A 81 -20.10 -7.76 4.42
N ILE A 82 -21.27 -8.21 3.94
CA ILE A 82 -21.56 -8.28 2.51
C ILE A 82 -22.02 -6.90 2.02
N ALA A 83 -21.44 -6.45 0.91
CA ALA A 83 -21.93 -5.31 0.16
C ALA A 83 -22.23 -5.76 -1.27
N PHE A 84 -23.27 -5.19 -1.86
CA PHE A 84 -23.62 -5.41 -3.26
C PHE A 84 -24.11 -4.10 -3.87
N GLN A 85 -24.12 -4.04 -5.19
CA GLN A 85 -24.77 -3.00 -5.96
C GLN A 85 -26.11 -3.55 -6.44
N SER A 86 -27.13 -2.69 -6.57
CA SER A 86 -28.39 -3.09 -7.18
C SER A 86 -28.80 -2.09 -8.24
N ASN A 87 -29.37 -2.59 -9.32
CA ASN A 87 -30.02 -1.75 -10.32
C ASN A 87 -31.39 -1.30 -9.78
N GLY A 88 -31.68 -0.01 -9.91
CA GLY A 88 -33.00 0.53 -9.57
C GLY A 88 -34.03 0.24 -10.65
N VAL A 89 -35.30 0.15 -10.25
CA VAL A 89 -36.48 0.06 -11.12
C VAL A 89 -37.50 1.10 -10.68
N GLU A 90 -38.40 1.48 -11.59
CA GLU A 90 -39.48 2.43 -11.31
C GLU A 90 -40.70 1.75 -10.66
N ASP A 91 -41.09 0.57 -11.16
CA ASP A 91 -42.16 -0.25 -10.58
C ASP A 91 -41.56 -1.35 -9.68
N ILE A 92 -42.12 -1.50 -8.48
CA ILE A 92 -41.73 -2.53 -7.51
C ILE A 92 -41.91 -3.96 -8.06
N ASN A 93 -42.88 -4.18 -8.95
CA ASN A 93 -43.18 -5.49 -9.52
C ASN A 93 -42.11 -5.95 -10.53
N ASP A 94 -41.32 -5.03 -11.06
CA ASP A 94 -40.24 -5.33 -11.99
C ASP A 94 -38.94 -5.72 -11.28
N TYR A 95 -38.86 -5.52 -9.96
CA TYR A 95 -37.63 -5.80 -9.21
C TYR A 95 -37.37 -7.30 -9.08
N ASN A 96 -36.29 -7.78 -9.72
CA ASN A 96 -35.88 -9.17 -9.64
C ASN A 96 -34.53 -9.31 -8.93
N VAL A 97 -34.56 -9.91 -7.74
CA VAL A 97 -33.40 -10.09 -6.85
C VAL A 97 -32.24 -10.82 -7.55
N ASN A 98 -32.54 -11.83 -8.36
CA ASN A 98 -31.53 -12.69 -8.99
C ASN A 98 -30.81 -12.00 -10.16
N SER A 99 -31.45 -11.04 -10.81
CA SER A 99 -30.86 -10.34 -11.96
C SER A 99 -30.37 -8.94 -11.62
N MET A 100 -30.92 -8.28 -10.60
CA MET A 100 -30.63 -6.88 -10.29
C MET A 100 -29.57 -6.68 -9.22
N ILE A 101 -29.30 -7.67 -8.36
CA ILE A 101 -28.14 -7.66 -7.47
C ILE A 101 -26.88 -7.95 -8.28
N LYS A 102 -25.92 -7.02 -8.24
CA LYS A 102 -24.63 -7.07 -8.95
C LYS A 102 -23.48 -6.82 -7.98
N ASN A 103 -22.29 -7.29 -8.36
CA ASN A 103 -21.03 -6.97 -7.68
C ASN A 103 -21.04 -7.25 -6.17
N SER A 104 -21.61 -8.39 -5.77
CA SER A 104 -21.57 -8.86 -4.39
C SER A 104 -20.14 -9.14 -3.95
N ARG A 105 -19.73 -8.58 -2.81
CA ARG A 105 -18.37 -8.66 -2.28
C ARG A 105 -18.35 -8.65 -0.77
N ILE A 106 -17.32 -9.27 -0.20
CA ILE A 106 -17.01 -9.17 1.23
C ILE A 106 -16.20 -7.89 1.45
N VAL A 107 -16.64 -7.06 2.40
CA VAL A 107 -15.96 -5.82 2.76
C VAL A 107 -15.45 -5.93 4.19
N PHE A 108 -14.13 -5.82 4.35
CA PHE A 108 -13.50 -5.61 5.65
C PHE A 108 -13.43 -4.12 5.96
N ARG A 109 -14.07 -3.70 7.05
CA ARG A 109 -13.95 -2.36 7.61
C ARG A 109 -13.06 -2.42 8.85
N ALA A 110 -11.80 -2.00 8.70
CA ALA A 110 -10.91 -1.84 9.84
C ALA A 110 -11.55 -0.93 10.91
N SER A 111 -11.23 -1.14 12.19
CA SER A 111 -11.64 -0.27 13.28
C SER A 111 -10.78 1.00 13.32
N LYS A 112 -11.21 2.00 14.11
CA LYS A 112 -10.41 3.22 14.31
C LYS A 112 -9.07 2.89 14.98
N VAL A 113 -9.08 1.99 15.97
CA VAL A 113 -7.89 1.55 16.70
C VAL A 113 -6.89 0.89 15.75
N PHE A 114 -7.34 -0.08 14.96
CA PHE A 114 -6.46 -0.78 14.03
C PHE A 114 -5.88 0.15 12.96
N ARG A 115 -6.69 1.08 12.44
CA ARG A 115 -6.19 2.10 11.53
C ARG A 115 -5.14 2.99 12.18
N ALA A 116 -5.37 3.46 13.41
CA ALA A 116 -4.41 4.33 14.10
C ALA A 116 -3.07 3.61 14.32
N GLU A 117 -3.09 2.36 14.79
CA GLU A 117 -1.89 1.56 15.03
C GLU A 117 -1.07 1.33 13.75
N VAL A 118 -1.73 1.12 12.61
CA VAL A 118 -1.01 0.92 11.34
C VAL A 118 -0.57 2.26 10.73
N ILE A 119 -1.52 3.18 10.50
CA ILE A 119 -1.30 4.40 9.73
C ILE A 119 -0.35 5.37 10.44
N ASN A 120 -0.46 5.51 11.77
CA ASN A 120 0.39 6.44 12.52
C ASN A 120 1.84 5.97 12.59
N ASN A 121 2.09 4.66 12.38
CA ASN A 121 3.42 4.06 12.41
C ASN A 121 3.97 3.77 11.01
N LEU A 122 3.29 4.23 9.95
CA LEU A 122 3.80 4.09 8.58
C LEU A 122 5.05 4.93 8.37
N GLN A 123 6.10 4.28 7.87
CA GLN A 123 7.33 4.93 7.44
C GLN A 123 7.65 4.46 6.03
N PHE A 124 8.05 5.39 5.17
CA PHE A 124 8.35 5.12 3.77
C PHE A 124 9.83 5.36 3.48
N LYS A 125 10.40 4.56 2.58
CA LYS A 125 11.75 4.75 2.04
C LYS A 125 11.73 4.65 0.53
N VAL A 126 12.32 5.65 -0.13
CA VAL A 126 12.56 5.60 -1.58
C VAL A 126 13.72 4.64 -1.84
N THR A 127 13.45 3.58 -2.61
CA THR A 127 14.41 2.54 -2.98
C THR A 127 14.76 2.53 -4.47
N GLY A 128 14.16 3.42 -5.25
CA GLY A 128 14.44 3.53 -6.68
C GLY A 128 13.67 4.66 -7.34
N VAL A 129 14.08 4.97 -8.58
CA VAL A 129 13.40 5.91 -9.47
C VAL A 129 13.25 5.27 -10.84
N THR A 130 12.14 5.50 -11.53
CA THR A 130 11.92 5.04 -12.90
C THR A 130 11.36 6.18 -13.74
N GLU A 131 12.04 6.47 -14.85
CA GLU A 131 11.63 7.48 -15.84
C GLU A 131 11.79 6.87 -17.23
N ASP A 132 10.72 6.90 -18.04
CA ASP A 132 10.73 6.44 -19.45
C ASP A 132 11.40 5.06 -19.63
N ASP A 133 10.97 4.08 -18.83
CA ASP A 133 11.49 2.70 -18.75
C ASP A 133 12.95 2.54 -18.28
N VAL A 134 13.63 3.63 -17.95
CA VAL A 134 14.96 3.60 -17.32
C VAL A 134 14.81 3.51 -15.81
N LYS A 135 15.40 2.45 -15.22
CA LYS A 135 15.41 2.21 -13.78
C LYS A 135 16.71 2.69 -13.15
N TYR A 136 16.59 3.47 -12.09
CA TYR A 136 17.70 3.97 -11.27
C TYR A 136 17.60 3.34 -9.88
N ALA A 137 18.72 2.82 -9.38
CA ALA A 137 18.78 2.09 -8.11
C ALA A 137 18.50 2.97 -6.89
N SER A 138 18.63 4.28 -6.99
CA SER A 138 18.36 5.21 -5.91
C SER A 138 18.06 6.62 -6.41
N LEU A 139 17.50 7.47 -5.54
CA LEU A 139 17.28 8.88 -5.85
C LEU A 139 18.59 9.66 -6.12
N PRO A 140 19.70 9.44 -5.38
CA PRO A 140 21.00 10.01 -5.74
C PRO A 140 21.53 9.59 -7.11
N ASP A 141 21.38 8.31 -7.50
CA ASP A 141 21.78 7.84 -8.83
C ASP A 141 21.01 8.55 -9.94
N TYR A 142 19.70 8.71 -9.75
CA TYR A 142 18.87 9.48 -10.66
C TYR A 142 19.34 10.93 -10.81
N ARG A 143 19.60 11.61 -9.69
CA ARG A 143 20.07 13.01 -9.68
C ARG A 143 21.40 13.16 -10.43
N ARG A 144 22.37 12.27 -10.18
CA ARG A 144 23.65 12.25 -10.91
C ARG A 144 23.46 12.03 -12.40
N ALA A 145 22.65 11.06 -12.79
CA ALA A 145 22.41 10.74 -14.21
C ALA A 145 21.72 11.89 -14.97
N LYS A 146 20.93 12.71 -14.28
CA LYS A 146 20.24 13.87 -14.86
C LYS A 146 20.98 15.19 -14.68
N GLY A 147 22.18 15.17 -14.09
CA GLY A 147 22.94 16.39 -13.81
C GLY A 147 22.24 17.33 -12.83
N ILE A 148 21.34 16.81 -11.98
CA ILE A 148 20.63 17.59 -10.96
C ILE A 148 21.56 17.71 -9.76
N SER A 149 22.08 18.91 -9.50
CA SER A 149 22.86 19.18 -8.28
C SER A 149 22.01 18.92 -7.02
N SER A 150 22.65 18.37 -5.99
CA SER A 150 21.98 18.00 -4.75
C SER A 150 21.61 19.21 -3.89
N ASP A 151 20.30 19.42 -3.72
CA ASP A 151 19.55 20.12 -2.67
C ASP A 151 19.32 21.66 -2.66
N PRO A 152 18.08 22.14 -2.42
CA PRO A 152 17.73 23.53 -2.07
C PRO A 152 18.08 23.95 -0.62
N SER A 153 18.83 23.15 0.12
CA SER A 153 19.09 23.35 1.56
C SER A 153 20.57 23.35 1.95
N ASP A 154 21.48 23.62 1.02
CA ASP A 154 22.92 23.72 1.29
C ASP A 154 23.40 25.19 1.14
N PRO A 155 23.75 25.90 2.23
CA PRO A 155 24.19 27.30 2.18
C PRO A 155 25.71 27.46 1.99
N SER A 156 26.39 26.55 1.29
CA SER A 156 27.81 26.68 0.92
C SER A 156 27.93 26.63 -0.61
N GLY A 157 28.15 27.72 -1.36
CA GLY A 157 28.83 28.95 -1.00
C GLY A 157 30.35 28.79 -1.08
N GLY A 158 30.91 28.78 -2.30
CA GLY A 158 32.35 28.97 -2.56
C GLY A 158 33.08 27.69 -2.98
N GLY A 159 33.96 27.68 -3.97
CA GLY A 159 34.45 28.73 -4.85
C GLY A 159 35.23 28.07 -5.98
N ASP A 160 35.01 28.57 -7.19
CA ASP A 160 35.86 28.33 -8.34
C ASP A 160 37.19 29.07 -8.11
N GLY A 161 38.30 28.36 -8.25
CA GLY A 161 39.63 28.84 -7.88
C GLY A 161 40.70 28.15 -8.72
N GLY A 162 40.55 28.23 -10.04
CA GLY A 162 41.62 27.94 -10.99
C GLY A 162 42.41 29.22 -11.28
N ILE A 163 43.67 29.26 -10.86
CA ILE A 163 44.77 30.07 -11.42
C ILE A 163 46.01 29.19 -11.24
N GLU A 164 46.38 28.41 -12.26
CA GLU A 164 47.44 28.71 -13.24
C GLU A 164 48.82 28.89 -12.59
N ASP A 165 49.68 27.92 -12.94
CA ASP A 165 51.11 27.87 -12.69
C ASP A 165 51.80 29.18 -13.12
N ASP A 166 52.69 29.70 -12.28
CA ASP A 166 53.78 30.56 -12.74
C ASP A 166 55.10 30.06 -12.13
N PRO A 167 56.12 29.72 -12.94
CA PRO A 167 57.37 29.17 -12.47
C PRO A 167 58.33 30.32 -12.12
N LEU A 168 58.80 30.38 -10.88
CA LEU A 168 60.11 30.90 -10.45
C LEU A 168 60.15 30.95 -8.91
N GLY A 169 60.95 30.05 -8.32
CA GLY A 169 61.22 30.00 -6.87
C GLY A 169 61.65 28.62 -6.43
#